data_AF-A0A6I3XI83-F1
#
_entry.id   AF-A0A6I3XI83-F1
#
_cell.length_a   1.000
_cell.length_b   1.000
_cell.length_c   1.000
_cell.angle_alpha   90.00
_cell.angle_beta   90.00
_cell.angle_gamma   90.00
#
_symmetry.space_group_name_H-M   'P 1'
#
loop_
_entity.id
_entity.type
_entity.pdbx_description
1 polymer ?
#
loop_
_entity_poly.entity_id
_entity_poly.type
_entity_poly.pdbx_seq_one_letter_code
_entity_poly.pdbx_strand_id
1 'polypeptide(L)'
;MKRFLVLTVPVLLAACSGGPPVPDWKMNAQGALERATDAFMAGRDLVEKNEFAHARDDIAATGKVDLVIRAELIRCAARTAALVFDECAGFEALRSDATAADAAYAAYLAGRAQPSDAALLPEPQRAVLAATSDATAAATVKGIADPLSRLVGAGALFKANRATPELIADAIATASDQGWRRPLLAWLNVQALRAETAGDTDEAARLRRRIALVEGQPAK
;
A
#
# COMPACT_ATOMS: atom_id res chain seq x y z
N MET A 1 -43.99 -19.97 56.88
CA MET A 1 -43.75 -21.15 56.01
C MET A 1 -44.54 -20.98 54.72
N LYS A 2 -43.90 -20.64 53.60
CA LYS A 2 -44.50 -20.78 52.27
C LYS A 2 -43.39 -20.94 51.22
N ARG A 3 -43.58 -21.94 50.38
CA ARG A 3 -42.57 -22.68 49.63
C ARG A 3 -42.08 -21.92 48.38
N PHE A 4 -40.78 -22.05 48.11
CA PHE A 4 -40.10 -21.68 46.87
C PHE A 4 -40.67 -22.46 45.67
N LEU A 5 -40.81 -21.79 44.52
CA LEU A 5 -40.80 -22.43 43.21
C LEU A 5 -39.96 -21.57 42.26
N VAL A 6 -38.71 -22.00 42.03
CA VAL A 6 -37.80 -21.43 41.03
C VAL A 6 -38.14 -22.08 39.70
N LEU A 7 -38.58 -21.28 38.72
CA LEU A 7 -38.84 -21.72 37.35
C LEU A 7 -37.65 -21.33 36.48
N THR A 8 -36.76 -22.29 36.22
CA THR A 8 -35.60 -22.13 35.35
C THR A 8 -36.03 -22.28 33.89
N VAL A 9 -35.98 -21.18 33.13
CA VAL A 9 -36.25 -21.17 31.68
C VAL A 9 -34.96 -21.53 30.93
N PRO A 10 -34.94 -22.56 30.06
CA PRO A 10 -33.77 -22.84 29.24
C PRO A 10 -33.71 -21.83 28.09
N VAL A 11 -32.66 -21.01 28.08
CA VAL A 11 -32.32 -20.13 26.95
C VAL A 11 -31.73 -21.00 25.85
N LEU A 12 -32.53 -21.29 24.82
CA LEU A 12 -32.05 -21.87 23.57
C LEU A 12 -31.29 -20.79 22.78
N LEU A 13 -29.96 -20.82 22.87
CA LEU A 13 -29.06 -20.07 21.99
C LEU A 13 -29.13 -20.67 20.58
N ALA A 14 -30.01 -20.13 19.74
CA ALA A 14 -29.96 -20.36 18.30
C ALA A 14 -28.79 -19.55 17.72
N ALA A 15 -27.66 -20.21 17.47
CA ALA A 15 -26.55 -19.64 16.71
C ALA A 15 -26.96 -19.49 15.24
N CYS A 16 -27.45 -18.31 14.86
CA CYS A 16 -27.65 -17.93 13.47
C CYS A 16 -26.30 -17.62 12.82
N SER A 17 -25.53 -18.64 12.42
CA SER A 17 -24.39 -18.48 11.51
C SER A 17 -24.47 -19.53 10.40
N GLY A 18 -25.51 -19.44 9.57
CA GLY A 18 -25.82 -20.40 8.50
C GLY A 18 -25.83 -19.79 7.10
N GLY A 19 -24.83 -18.98 6.76
CA GLY A 19 -24.61 -18.56 5.37
C GLY A 19 -23.88 -19.65 4.58
N PRO A 20 -24.02 -19.72 3.25
CA PRO A 20 -23.19 -20.59 2.42
C PRO A 20 -21.70 -20.23 2.61
N PRO A 21 -20.79 -21.23 2.54
CA PRO A 21 -19.36 -20.97 2.70
C PRO A 21 -18.87 -19.96 1.65
N VAL A 22 -17.88 -19.15 2.04
CA VAL A 22 -17.22 -18.24 1.10
C VAL A 22 -16.53 -19.08 0.01
N PRO A 23 -16.74 -18.79 -1.29
CA PRO A 23 -16.06 -19.54 -2.34
C PRO A 23 -14.54 -19.46 -2.25
N ASP A 24 -13.85 -20.59 -2.44
CA ASP A 24 -12.40 -20.72 -2.23
C ASP A 24 -11.56 -19.71 -3.03
N TRP A 25 -11.98 -19.38 -4.26
CA TRP A 25 -11.27 -18.40 -5.11
C TRP A 25 -11.09 -17.04 -4.42
N LYS A 26 -12.02 -16.62 -3.55
CA LYS A 26 -11.91 -15.33 -2.85
C LYS A 26 -10.74 -15.35 -1.87
N MET A 27 -10.64 -16.42 -1.07
CA MET A 27 -9.59 -16.55 -0.07
C MET A 27 -8.23 -16.78 -0.73
N ASN A 28 -8.19 -17.62 -1.78
CA ASN A 28 -6.97 -17.88 -2.54
C ASN A 28 -6.45 -16.62 -3.21
N ALA A 29 -7.31 -15.87 -3.92
CA ALA A 29 -6.92 -14.63 -4.58
C ALA A 29 -6.45 -13.57 -3.58
N GLN A 30 -7.13 -13.38 -2.45
CA GLN A 30 -6.70 -12.42 -1.43
C GLN A 30 -5.32 -12.80 -0.86
N GLY A 31 -5.15 -14.06 -0.43
CA GLY A 31 -3.87 -14.50 0.12
C GLY A 31 -2.73 -14.41 -0.90
N ALA A 32 -3.02 -14.67 -2.18
CA ALA A 32 -2.04 -14.52 -3.27
C ALA A 32 -1.68 -13.05 -3.52
N LEU A 33 -2.63 -12.10 -3.46
CA LEU A 33 -2.32 -10.66 -3.54
C LEU A 33 -1.47 -10.17 -2.37
N GLU A 34 -1.76 -10.63 -1.16
CA GLU A 34 -0.96 -10.31 0.04
C GLU A 34 0.48 -10.84 -0.12
N ARG A 35 0.64 -12.12 -0.49
CA ARG A 35 1.97 -12.71 -0.75
C ARG A 35 2.71 -12.02 -1.88
N ALA A 36 2.01 -11.63 -2.94
CA ALA A 36 2.61 -10.88 -4.05
C ALA A 36 3.13 -9.51 -3.58
N THR A 37 2.34 -8.80 -2.78
CA THR A 37 2.71 -7.50 -2.20
C THR A 37 3.92 -7.64 -1.28
N ASP A 38 3.90 -8.59 -0.35
CA ASP A 38 5.02 -8.85 0.55
C ASP A 38 6.29 -9.27 -0.20
N ALA A 39 6.16 -10.10 -1.23
CA ALA A 39 7.26 -10.49 -2.10
C ALA A 39 7.85 -9.28 -2.83
N PHE A 40 7.00 -8.41 -3.38
CA PHE A 40 7.44 -7.18 -4.03
C PHE A 40 8.24 -6.28 -3.10
N MET A 41 7.70 -6.00 -1.91
CA MET A 41 8.30 -5.12 -0.91
C MET A 41 9.62 -5.67 -0.37
N ALA A 42 9.74 -7.00 -0.26
CA ALA A 42 10.97 -7.69 0.08
C ALA A 42 12.00 -7.77 -1.07
N GLY A 43 11.63 -7.43 -2.31
CA GLY A 43 12.50 -7.53 -3.49
C GLY A 43 12.57 -8.93 -4.14
N ARG A 44 11.57 -9.79 -3.91
CA ARG A 44 11.48 -11.16 -4.45
C ARG A 44 10.63 -11.18 -5.74
N ASP A 45 11.19 -10.68 -6.83
CA ASP A 45 10.43 -10.40 -8.07
C ASP A 45 9.78 -11.63 -8.71
N LEU A 46 10.42 -12.80 -8.67
CA LEU A 46 9.81 -14.02 -9.22
C LEU A 46 8.60 -14.48 -8.39
N VAL A 47 8.67 -14.34 -7.07
CA VAL A 47 7.56 -14.69 -6.18
C VAL A 47 6.40 -13.72 -6.38
N GLU A 48 6.68 -12.40 -6.46
CA GLU A 48 5.67 -11.39 -6.79
C GLU A 48 4.93 -11.72 -8.08
N LYS A 49 5.65 -12.01 -9.16
CA LYS A 49 5.06 -12.28 -10.47
C LYS A 49 4.15 -13.50 -10.43
N ASN A 50 4.60 -14.59 -9.82
CA ASN A 50 3.84 -15.84 -9.76
C ASN A 50 2.59 -15.68 -8.89
N GLU A 51 2.72 -15.13 -7.69
CA GLU A 51 1.59 -14.93 -6.77
C GLU A 51 0.57 -13.94 -7.34
N PHE A 52 1.03 -12.85 -7.98
CA PHE A 52 0.12 -11.91 -8.63
C PHE A 52 -0.60 -12.55 -9.81
N ALA A 53 0.09 -13.34 -10.65
CA ALA A 53 -0.53 -14.07 -11.75
C ALA A 53 -1.61 -15.03 -11.24
N HIS A 54 -1.31 -15.80 -10.19
CA HIS A 54 -2.30 -16.69 -9.56
C HIS A 54 -3.53 -15.94 -9.04
N ALA A 55 -3.33 -14.84 -8.30
CA ALA A 55 -4.45 -14.04 -7.83
C ALA A 55 -5.31 -13.50 -8.99
N ARG A 56 -4.65 -12.99 -10.03
CA ARG A 56 -5.30 -12.40 -11.19
C ARG A 56 -6.08 -13.44 -11.98
N ASP A 57 -5.53 -14.64 -12.16
CA ASP A 57 -6.17 -15.74 -12.86
C ASP A 57 -7.41 -16.26 -12.10
N ASP A 58 -7.31 -16.42 -10.79
CA ASP A 58 -8.44 -16.80 -9.93
C ASP A 58 -9.59 -15.79 -10.01
N ILE A 59 -9.27 -14.49 -10.00
CA ILE A 59 -10.29 -13.44 -10.14
C ILE A 59 -10.85 -13.42 -11.57
N ALA A 60 -9.99 -13.50 -12.59
CA ALA A 60 -10.38 -13.44 -13.99
C ALA A 60 -11.29 -14.60 -14.39
N ALA A 61 -11.08 -15.80 -13.83
CA ALA A 61 -11.95 -16.97 -14.02
C ALA A 61 -13.40 -16.72 -13.59
N THR A 62 -13.66 -15.70 -12.76
CA THR A 62 -15.02 -15.31 -12.34
C THR A 62 -15.70 -14.31 -13.28
N GLY A 63 -14.97 -13.73 -14.23
CA GLY A 63 -15.47 -12.67 -15.12
C GLY A 63 -15.69 -11.30 -14.44
N LYS A 64 -15.25 -11.13 -13.18
CA LYS A 64 -15.44 -9.89 -12.40
C LYS A 64 -14.34 -8.88 -12.70
N VAL A 65 -14.52 -8.12 -13.79
CA VAL A 65 -13.55 -7.13 -14.28
C VAL A 65 -13.21 -6.09 -13.20
N ASP A 66 -14.19 -5.67 -12.40
CA ASP A 66 -14.03 -4.73 -11.29
C ASP A 66 -13.01 -5.22 -10.24
N LEU A 67 -12.99 -6.53 -9.96
CA LEU A 67 -12.04 -7.11 -9.02
C LEU A 67 -10.63 -7.24 -9.63
N VAL A 68 -10.53 -7.52 -10.93
CA VAL A 68 -9.23 -7.53 -11.63
C VAL A 68 -8.62 -6.13 -11.62
N ILE A 69 -9.42 -5.10 -11.91
CA ILE A 69 -9.03 -3.69 -11.84
C ILE A 69 -8.45 -3.35 -10.47
N ARG A 70 -9.13 -3.74 -9.39
CA ARG A 70 -8.65 -3.48 -8.02
C ARG A 70 -7.37 -4.24 -7.69
N ALA A 71 -7.22 -5.47 -8.16
CA ALA A 71 -5.97 -6.23 -8.01
C ALA A 71 -4.80 -5.51 -8.71
N GLU A 72 -4.98 -5.03 -9.93
CA GLU A 72 -3.97 -4.26 -10.67
C GLU A 72 -3.63 -2.93 -9.99
N LEU A 73 -4.63 -2.24 -9.43
CA LEU A 73 -4.43 -1.02 -8.64
C LEU A 73 -3.68 -1.27 -7.33
N ILE A 74 -3.94 -2.37 -6.63
CA ILE A 74 -3.16 -2.78 -5.44
C ILE A 74 -1.69 -2.98 -5.82
N ARG A 75 -1.44 -3.68 -6.93
CA ARG A 75 -0.10 -3.90 -7.45
C ARG A 75 0.60 -2.59 -7.82
N CYS A 76 -0.11 -1.66 -8.47
CA CYS A 76 0.43 -0.35 -8.78
C CYS A 76 0.72 0.47 -7.50
N ALA A 77 -0.15 0.41 -6.50
CA ALA A 77 0.06 1.08 -5.22
C ALA A 77 1.33 0.58 -4.50
N ALA A 78 1.57 -0.74 -4.48
CA ALA A 78 2.80 -1.31 -3.94
C ALA A 78 4.06 -0.77 -4.66
N ARG A 79 4.00 -0.61 -5.99
CA ARG A 79 5.07 0.02 -6.78
C ARG A 79 5.28 1.50 -6.41
N THR A 80 4.20 2.27 -6.32
CA THR A 80 4.23 3.68 -5.86
C THR A 80 4.87 3.80 -4.47
N ALA A 81 4.55 2.91 -3.54
CA ALA A 81 5.14 2.87 -2.19
C ALA A 81 6.67 2.67 -2.21
N ALA A 82 7.17 1.98 -3.24
CA ALA A 82 8.60 1.75 -3.48
C ALA A 82 9.22 2.71 -4.52
N LEU A 83 8.53 3.80 -4.87
CA LEU A 83 8.95 4.79 -5.88
C LEU A 83 9.24 4.20 -7.27
N VAL A 84 8.64 3.06 -7.58
CA VAL A 84 8.66 2.47 -8.92
C VAL A 84 7.46 3.04 -9.67
N PHE A 85 7.68 4.11 -10.42
CA PHE A 85 6.61 4.74 -11.18
C PHE A 85 6.56 4.18 -12.60
N ASP A 86 5.51 3.42 -12.89
CA ASP A 86 5.09 3.04 -14.23
C ASP A 86 3.68 3.59 -14.50
N GLU A 87 3.15 3.37 -15.71
CA GLU A 87 1.80 3.83 -16.06
C GLU A 87 0.71 2.87 -15.55
N CYS A 88 0.95 2.04 -14.53
CA CYS A 88 -0.01 1.04 -14.03
C CYS A 88 -0.61 0.16 -15.16
N ALA A 89 0.21 -0.36 -16.09
CA ALA A 89 -0.24 -0.92 -17.37
C ALA A 89 -1.37 -1.97 -17.28
N GLY A 90 -1.43 -2.78 -16.22
CA GLY A 90 -2.52 -3.74 -16.00
C GLY A 90 -3.89 -3.08 -15.75
N PHE A 91 -3.91 -1.96 -15.02
CA PHE A 91 -5.11 -1.13 -14.86
C PHE A 91 -5.47 -0.43 -16.18
N GLU A 92 -4.49 0.11 -16.88
CA GLU A 92 -4.70 0.83 -18.14
C GLU A 92 -5.42 0.00 -19.20
N ALA A 93 -5.05 -1.27 -19.32
CA ALA A 93 -5.69 -2.20 -20.24
C ALA A 93 -7.18 -2.43 -19.95
N LEU A 94 -7.64 -2.12 -18.73
CA LEU A 94 -9.01 -2.31 -18.25
C LEU A 94 -9.71 -0.97 -17.92
N ARG A 95 -9.07 0.17 -18.23
CA ARG A 95 -9.57 1.50 -17.83
C ARG A 95 -10.97 1.81 -18.35
N SER A 96 -11.37 1.26 -19.50
CA SER A 96 -12.71 1.43 -20.06
C SER A 96 -13.82 0.94 -19.14
N ASP A 97 -13.53 -0.06 -18.30
CA ASP A 97 -14.48 -0.70 -17.39
C ASP A 97 -14.34 -0.18 -15.94
N ALA A 98 -13.42 0.76 -15.71
CA ALA A 98 -13.11 1.29 -14.39
C ALA A 98 -14.18 2.26 -13.89
N THR A 99 -14.44 2.22 -12.58
CA THR A 99 -15.29 3.23 -11.94
C THR A 99 -14.56 4.56 -11.81
N ALA A 100 -15.30 5.63 -11.50
CA ALA A 100 -14.69 6.92 -11.19
C ALA A 100 -13.72 6.85 -10.00
N ALA A 101 -13.98 5.99 -9.01
CA ALA A 101 -13.10 5.78 -7.87
C ALA A 101 -11.79 5.08 -8.27
N ASP A 102 -11.88 4.07 -9.15
CA ASP A 102 -10.70 3.37 -9.67
C ASP A 102 -9.81 4.32 -10.49
N ALA A 103 -10.42 5.13 -11.36
CA ALA A 103 -9.71 6.14 -12.16
C ALA A 103 -9.07 7.24 -11.29
N ALA A 104 -9.78 7.73 -10.28
CA ALA A 104 -9.25 8.71 -9.32
C ALA A 104 -8.06 8.15 -8.54
N TYR A 105 -8.14 6.88 -8.12
CA TYR A 105 -7.04 6.24 -7.40
C TYR A 105 -5.82 6.02 -8.31
N ALA A 106 -6.00 5.59 -9.56
CA ALA A 106 -4.90 5.54 -10.53
C ALA A 106 -4.24 6.91 -10.75
N ALA A 107 -5.04 7.97 -10.92
CA ALA A 107 -4.54 9.33 -11.06
C ALA A 107 -3.78 9.79 -9.80
N TYR A 108 -4.24 9.40 -8.61
CA TYR A 108 -3.57 9.68 -7.35
C TYR A 108 -2.18 9.00 -7.27
N LEU A 109 -2.11 7.71 -7.59
CA LEU A 109 -0.85 6.96 -7.65
C LEU A 109 0.14 7.54 -8.68
N ALA A 110 -0.38 8.08 -9.78
CA ALA A 110 0.39 8.77 -10.81
C ALA A 110 0.79 10.22 -10.43
N GLY A 111 0.37 10.73 -9.27
CA GLY A 111 0.61 12.11 -8.83
C GLY A 111 -0.16 13.17 -9.64
N ARG A 112 -1.26 12.78 -10.29
CA ARG A 112 -2.08 13.63 -11.19
C ARG A 112 -3.47 13.97 -10.63
N ALA A 113 -3.88 13.39 -9.50
CA ALA A 113 -5.19 13.63 -8.90
C ALA A 113 -5.36 15.08 -8.40
N GLN A 114 -6.59 15.57 -8.43
CA GLN A 114 -6.97 16.89 -7.94
C GLN A 114 -7.55 16.80 -6.52
N PRO A 115 -7.47 17.87 -5.69
CA PRO A 115 -8.08 17.87 -4.37
C PRO A 115 -9.57 17.51 -4.33
N SER A 116 -10.32 17.81 -5.41
CA SER A 116 -11.72 17.42 -5.58
C SER A 116 -11.95 15.91 -5.63
N ASP A 117 -10.92 15.13 -5.99
CA ASP A 117 -11.01 13.68 -6.12
C ASP A 117 -10.84 12.98 -4.76
N ALA A 118 -10.49 13.72 -3.70
CA ALA A 118 -10.20 13.15 -2.38
C ALA A 118 -11.31 12.25 -1.83
N ALA A 119 -12.59 12.58 -2.06
CA ALA A 119 -13.72 11.77 -1.62
C ALA A 119 -13.82 10.40 -2.33
N LEU A 120 -13.21 10.27 -3.50
CA LEU A 120 -13.20 9.04 -4.31
C LEU A 120 -12.08 8.08 -3.90
N LEU A 121 -11.09 8.55 -3.14
CA LEU A 121 -9.94 7.73 -2.76
C LEU A 121 -10.28 6.72 -1.65
N PRO A 122 -9.45 5.65 -1.50
CA PRO A 122 -9.43 4.84 -0.29
C PRO A 122 -9.28 5.72 0.96
N GLU A 123 -9.95 5.33 2.04
CA GLU A 123 -10.06 6.11 3.28
C GLU A 123 -8.70 6.67 3.77
N PRO A 124 -7.61 5.88 3.83
CA PRO A 124 -6.32 6.38 4.33
C PRO A 124 -5.73 7.54 3.50
N GLN A 125 -6.10 7.65 2.23
CA GLN A 125 -5.51 8.61 1.28
C GLN A 125 -6.34 9.87 1.09
N ARG A 126 -7.61 9.89 1.54
CA ARG A 126 -8.51 11.03 1.33
C ARG A 126 -7.95 12.31 1.94
N ALA A 127 -7.56 12.23 3.22
CA ALA A 127 -7.02 13.37 3.96
C ALA A 127 -5.63 13.79 3.45
N VAL A 128 -4.86 12.86 2.88
CA VAL A 128 -3.55 13.15 2.26
C VAL A 128 -3.74 14.02 1.02
N LEU A 129 -4.65 13.63 0.11
CA LEU A 129 -4.93 14.41 -1.10
C LEU A 129 -5.61 15.76 -0.79
N ALA A 130 -6.48 15.80 0.21
CA ALA A 130 -7.17 17.02 0.63
C ALA A 130 -6.27 18.05 1.34
N ALA A 131 -5.06 17.67 1.76
CA ALA A 131 -4.16 18.56 2.49
C ALA A 131 -3.67 19.73 1.64
N THR A 132 -3.90 20.95 2.14
CA THR A 132 -3.62 22.23 1.44
C THR A 132 -2.15 22.67 1.51
N SER A 133 -1.33 22.01 2.33
CA SER A 133 0.11 22.26 2.43
C SER A 133 0.88 20.95 2.49
N ASP A 134 2.14 20.96 2.07
CA ASP A 134 2.99 19.77 2.06
C ASP A 134 3.33 19.31 3.49
N ALA A 135 3.47 20.25 4.44
CA ALA A 135 3.67 19.94 5.85
C ALA A 135 2.45 19.22 6.45
N THR A 136 1.23 19.70 6.16
CA THR A 136 -0.01 19.04 6.59
C THR A 136 -0.12 17.65 5.92
N ALA A 137 0.18 17.54 4.64
CA ALA A 137 0.14 16.27 3.91
C ALA A 137 1.09 15.24 4.52
N ALA A 138 2.33 15.65 4.84
CA ALA A 138 3.31 14.79 5.50
C ALA A 138 2.87 14.34 6.90
N ALA A 139 2.32 15.26 7.70
CA ALA A 139 1.77 14.92 9.01
C ALA A 139 0.59 13.95 8.91
N THR A 140 -0.30 14.14 7.94
CA THR A 140 -1.42 13.21 7.67
C THR A 140 -0.91 11.83 7.28
N VAL A 141 0.07 11.74 6.37
CA VAL A 141 0.68 10.45 6.00
C VAL A 141 1.24 9.76 7.24
N LYS A 142 2.01 10.46 8.08
CA LYS A 142 2.56 9.90 9.33
C LYS A 142 1.50 9.29 10.24
N GLY A 143 0.30 9.89 10.29
CA GLY A 143 -0.84 9.42 11.08
C GLY A 143 -1.53 8.16 10.55
N ILE A 144 -1.26 7.72 9.32
CA ILE A 144 -1.83 6.50 8.75
C ILE A 144 -1.30 5.28 9.51
N ALA A 145 -2.20 4.45 10.04
CA ALA A 145 -1.84 3.28 10.85
C ALA A 145 -1.22 2.15 10.02
N ASP A 146 -1.81 1.82 8.88
CA ASP A 146 -1.31 0.78 7.98
C ASP A 146 -0.01 1.22 7.29
N PRO A 147 1.13 0.51 7.48
CA PRO A 147 2.42 0.94 6.96
C PRO A 147 2.48 0.94 5.43
N LEU A 148 1.76 0.05 4.75
CA LEU A 148 1.72 0.05 3.29
C LEU A 148 0.99 1.31 2.79
N SER A 149 -0.21 1.58 3.31
CA SER A 149 -0.97 2.79 2.99
C SER A 149 -0.18 4.07 3.30
N ARG A 150 0.61 4.09 4.38
CA ARG A 150 1.52 5.20 4.69
C ARG A 150 2.55 5.41 3.58
N LEU A 151 3.22 4.34 3.11
CA LEU A 151 4.19 4.44 2.02
C LEU A 151 3.55 4.77 0.67
N VAL A 152 2.34 4.28 0.40
CA VAL A 152 1.56 4.66 -0.79
C VAL A 152 1.32 6.18 -0.79
N GLY A 153 0.87 6.73 0.33
CA GLY A 153 0.66 8.18 0.47
C GLY A 153 1.95 8.97 0.30
N ALA A 154 3.05 8.50 0.89
CA ALA A 154 4.37 9.11 0.71
C ALA A 154 4.82 9.09 -0.76
N GLY A 155 4.66 7.95 -1.44
CA GLY A 155 5.01 7.77 -2.85
C GLY A 155 4.17 8.64 -3.79
N ALA A 156 2.86 8.78 -3.52
CA ALA A 156 1.97 9.65 -4.29
C ALA A 156 2.35 11.14 -4.12
N LEU A 157 2.65 11.59 -2.90
CA LEU A 157 3.15 12.94 -2.65
C LEU A 157 4.51 13.18 -3.32
N PHE A 158 5.42 12.20 -3.26
CA PHE A 158 6.70 12.28 -3.97
C PHE A 158 6.51 12.43 -5.48
N LYS A 159 5.62 11.63 -6.09
CA LYS A 159 5.31 11.71 -7.52
C LYS A 159 4.70 13.06 -7.91
N ALA A 160 3.91 13.65 -7.02
CA ALA A 160 3.33 14.98 -7.18
C ALA A 160 4.33 16.13 -6.89
N ASN A 161 5.60 15.85 -6.61
CA ASN A 161 6.63 16.82 -6.21
C ASN A 161 6.33 17.56 -4.89
N ARG A 162 5.64 16.90 -3.96
CA ARG A 162 5.21 17.45 -2.65
C ARG A 162 5.93 16.81 -1.46
N ALA A 163 7.04 16.09 -1.70
CA ALA A 163 7.74 15.37 -0.64
C ALA A 163 8.64 16.28 0.22
N THR A 164 8.27 16.47 1.49
CA THR A 164 9.08 17.20 2.48
C THR A 164 10.24 16.34 3.01
N PRO A 165 11.28 16.95 3.62
CA PRO A 165 12.32 16.17 4.31
C PRO A 165 11.76 15.21 5.37
N GLU A 166 10.75 15.64 6.12
CA GLU A 166 10.11 14.86 7.18
C GLU A 166 9.36 13.65 6.61
N LEU A 167 8.65 13.84 5.49
CA LEU A 167 7.98 12.74 4.78
C LEU A 167 8.97 11.64 4.37
N ILE A 168 10.13 12.04 3.83
CA ILE A 168 11.18 11.08 3.41
C ILE A 168 11.73 10.33 4.63
N ALA A 169 12.01 11.03 5.72
CA ALA A 169 12.50 10.40 6.95
C ALA A 169 11.49 9.38 7.50
N ASP A 170 10.20 9.75 7.54
CA ASP A 170 9.12 8.86 7.98
C ASP A 170 8.93 7.66 7.03
N ALA A 171 9.09 7.84 5.73
CA ALA A 171 9.03 6.75 4.75
C ALA A 171 10.21 5.76 4.91
N ILE A 172 11.43 6.26 5.15
CA ILE A 172 12.60 5.44 5.46
C ILE A 172 12.36 4.63 6.75
N ALA A 173 11.88 5.29 7.81
CA ALA A 173 11.59 4.62 9.08
C ALA A 173 10.53 3.53 8.89
N THR A 174 9.42 3.86 8.22
CA THR A 174 8.34 2.90 7.94
C THR A 174 8.81 1.69 7.16
N ALA A 175 9.58 1.88 6.08
CA ALA A 175 10.12 0.77 5.30
C ALA A 175 11.13 -0.07 6.10
N SER A 176 11.97 0.58 6.92
CA SER A 176 12.95 -0.07 7.78
C SER A 176 12.28 -0.93 8.86
N ASP A 177 11.28 -0.41 9.55
CA ASP A 177 10.58 -1.09 10.65
C ASP A 177 9.81 -2.32 10.17
N GLN A 178 9.34 -2.31 8.91
CA GLN A 178 8.69 -3.46 8.28
C GLN A 178 9.69 -4.45 7.65
N GLY A 179 10.99 -4.15 7.63
CA GLY A 179 11.98 -4.97 6.93
C GLY A 179 11.79 -4.99 5.40
N TRP A 180 11.13 -3.98 4.83
CA TRP A 180 10.84 -3.91 3.40
C TRP A 180 12.02 -3.33 2.62
N ARG A 181 12.87 -4.23 2.13
CA ARG A 181 14.11 -3.90 1.40
C ARG A 181 13.89 -2.94 0.23
N ARG A 182 12.90 -3.20 -0.63
CA ARG A 182 12.72 -2.44 -1.89
C ARG A 182 12.38 -0.96 -1.65
N PRO A 183 11.30 -0.60 -0.91
CA PRO A 183 11.04 0.79 -0.60
C PRO A 183 12.15 1.42 0.25
N LEU A 184 12.78 0.68 1.17
CA LEU A 184 13.88 1.20 1.98
C LEU A 184 15.03 1.70 1.10
N LEU A 185 15.46 0.89 0.13
CA LEU A 185 16.50 1.29 -0.83
C LEU A 185 16.08 2.51 -1.66
N ALA A 186 14.83 2.55 -2.13
CA ALA A 186 14.34 3.68 -2.93
C ALA A 186 14.41 4.99 -2.13
N TRP A 187 13.86 5.01 -0.92
CA TRP A 187 13.82 6.22 -0.09
C TRP A 187 15.21 6.62 0.45
N LEU A 188 16.08 5.66 0.78
CA LEU A 188 17.47 5.97 1.14
C LEU A 188 18.23 6.63 -0.01
N ASN A 189 18.04 6.15 -1.25
CA ASN A 189 18.67 6.77 -2.42
C ASN A 189 18.16 8.20 -2.66
N VAL A 190 16.87 8.46 -2.44
CA VAL A 190 16.32 9.82 -2.49
C VAL A 190 17.01 10.72 -1.45
N GLN A 191 17.14 10.26 -0.20
CA GLN A 191 17.77 11.06 0.85
C GLN A 191 19.26 11.29 0.58
N ALA A 192 19.97 10.28 0.07
CA ALA A 192 21.38 10.39 -0.28
C ALA A 192 21.60 11.44 -1.38
N LEU A 193 20.79 11.39 -2.44
CA LEU A 193 20.87 12.37 -3.54
C LEU A 193 20.61 13.80 -3.05
N ARG A 194 19.66 13.98 -2.12
CA ARG A 194 19.38 15.29 -1.50
C ARG A 194 20.56 15.82 -0.70
N ALA A 195 21.20 14.98 0.11
CA ALA A 195 22.39 15.34 0.88
C ALA A 195 23.56 15.73 -0.05
N GLU A 196 23.79 14.93 -1.10
CA GLU A 196 24.81 15.22 -2.13
C GLU A 196 24.56 16.57 -2.81
N THR A 197 23.30 16.84 -3.20
CA THR A 197 22.91 18.09 -3.84
C THR A 197 23.04 19.30 -2.91
N ALA A 198 22.84 19.10 -1.61
CA ALA A 198 23.02 20.13 -0.58
C ALA A 198 24.49 20.34 -0.17
N GLY A 199 25.43 19.52 -0.67
CA GLY A 199 26.84 19.56 -0.28
C GLY A 199 27.12 18.94 1.09
N ASP A 200 26.15 18.25 1.70
CA ASP A 200 26.33 17.56 2.98
C ASP A 200 26.97 16.18 2.74
N THR A 201 28.29 16.22 2.55
CA THR A 201 29.08 15.02 2.19
C THR A 201 29.11 13.97 3.29
N ASP A 202 29.03 14.37 4.56
CA ASP A 202 29.03 13.45 5.71
C ASP A 202 27.71 12.68 5.82
N GLU A 203 26.59 13.39 5.64
CA GLU A 203 25.25 12.80 5.55
C GLU A 203 25.15 11.83 4.37
N ALA A 204 25.56 12.27 3.19
CA ALA A 204 25.57 11.45 1.99
C ALA A 204 26.38 10.16 2.19
N ALA A 205 27.61 10.26 2.71
CA ALA A 205 28.45 9.10 2.98
C ALA A 205 27.79 8.14 3.99
N ARG A 206 27.12 8.65 5.03
CA ARG A 206 26.39 7.80 5.99
C ARG A 206 25.23 7.06 5.33
N LEU A 207 24.46 7.73 4.48
CA LEU A 207 23.34 7.13 3.77
C LEU A 207 23.81 6.07 2.76
N ARG A 208 24.91 6.31 2.06
CA ARG A 208 25.55 5.34 1.16
C ARG A 208 25.98 4.08 1.91
N ARG A 209 26.55 4.20 3.12
CA ARG A 209 26.85 3.03 3.96
C ARG A 209 25.58 2.24 4.34
N ARG A 210 24.48 2.92 4.68
CA ARG A 210 23.19 2.24 4.95
C ARG A 210 22.66 1.51 3.72
N ILE A 211 22.75 2.12 2.53
CA ILE A 211 22.35 1.49 1.27
C ILE A 211 23.18 0.21 1.03
N ALA A 212 24.50 0.29 1.16
CA ALA A 212 25.39 -0.87 0.98
C ALA A 212 25.03 -2.04 1.92
N LEU A 213 24.71 -1.75 3.19
CA LEU A 213 24.23 -2.76 4.15
C LEU A 213 22.94 -3.45 3.67
N VAL A 214 21.95 -2.66 3.24
CA VAL A 214 20.67 -3.20 2.75
C VAL A 214 20.85 -3.99 1.45
N GLU A 215 21.80 -3.59 0.61
CA GLU A 215 22.14 -4.31 -0.62
C GLU A 215 22.85 -5.64 -0.34
N GLY A 216 23.45 -5.81 0.83
CA GLY A 216 24.26 -6.97 1.22
C GLY A 216 25.72 -6.87 0.74
N GLN A 217 26.18 -5.65 0.44
CA GLN A 217 27.57 -5.41 0.09
C GLN A 217 28.44 -5.38 1.36
N PRO A 218 29.66 -5.93 1.32
CA PRO A 218 30.58 -5.82 2.45
C PRO A 218 30.90 -4.35 2.71
N ALA A 219 30.82 -3.91 3.97
CA ALA A 219 31.22 -2.57 4.37
C ALA A 219 32.70 -2.35 3.99
N LYS A 220 32.96 -1.38 3.11
CA LYS A 220 34.31 -0.90 2.80
C LYS A 220 34.65 0.28 3.69
#